data_AF-A0A495BCT0-F1
#
_entry.id   AF-A0A495BCT0-F1
#
_cell.length_a   1.000
_cell.length_b   1.000
_cell.length_c   1.000
_cell.angle_alpha   90.00
_cell.angle_beta   90.00
_cell.angle_gamma   90.00
#
_symmetry.space_group_name_H-M   'P 1'
#
loop_
_entity.id
_entity.type
_entity.pdbx_description
1 polymer ?
#
loop_
_entity_poly.entity_id
_entity_poly.type
_entity_poly.pdbx_seq_one_letter_code
_entity_poly.pdbx_strand_id
1 'polypeptide(L)'
;MPDPDRIRDALLLHSASCIGKKYLQQLVSQLACLTGAERVLLSQRSSGPHRQLQVLFANDAAGTPHALPCNCQFDNRQPLLLGRGLRQCLPDAGQQAWQSCLAWPLLDGDAHCLGHLALLDPRPNFFAPELPALLQPFIERAGAELEQLQQREKLARRQHWQLLHSDILRQNAQGTPLDALLRTVVQQIELALPEWRCSILLLDSRGRLQPVAGPSLPSAYQQRLVGLAPGPMVGSCGAAVWHAKRVVAENLQLHPNWAPYRELAARFELGSCWSEPLIDSKGTVHGTFAVYHRTPSAPTPQAITILEDTARLLALLLENQTIHRQLDSRSQWYRAILQNAADGLSIIDMNGRFLEASDSLCQMLGYSLDELLHMHLWQVVPGSTPQSIRQRLAATGEDGETFESVNRTKHGALLDVEVSARRLMLDGQPVIWGSARDISQRKALQRILEQQATIDALTGLFNRPTLLARLETQLQLAQVQHAPLSVLMLDLDHFKQINDRYGHHAGDLVLAALGDALEEVLRESDVAGRIGGEEFCLLLPGLGLHEALDLAERIIDDISELRIQSGHHILAITSSIGVACLQADDDSRTLLARADSALYAAKAAGRHRAVALSADPP
;
A
#
# COMPACT_ATOMS: atom_id res chain seq x y z
N MET A 1 -31.50 54.60 56.01
CA MET A 1 -32.04 53.38 55.38
C MET A 1 -33.47 53.16 55.87
N PRO A 2 -34.36 52.59 55.05
CA PRO A 2 -35.67 52.12 55.51
C PRO A 2 -35.53 50.90 56.45
N ASP A 3 -36.61 50.58 57.16
CA ASP A 3 -36.72 49.48 58.12
C ASP A 3 -36.27 48.13 57.50
N PRO A 4 -35.26 47.44 58.08
CA PRO A 4 -34.73 46.18 57.56
C PRO A 4 -35.79 45.08 57.36
N ASP A 5 -36.83 45.00 58.18
CA ASP A 5 -37.90 44.01 58.02
C ASP A 5 -38.76 44.30 56.78
N ARG A 6 -39.00 45.58 56.47
CA ARG A 6 -39.71 45.98 55.24
C ARG A 6 -38.91 45.62 53.98
N ILE A 7 -37.58 45.70 54.05
CA ILE A 7 -36.70 45.30 52.94
C ILE A 7 -36.84 43.80 52.68
N ARG A 8 -36.82 42.97 53.74
CA ARG A 8 -37.01 41.51 53.62
C ARG A 8 -38.35 41.16 52.99
N ASP A 9 -39.44 41.72 53.50
CA ASP A 9 -40.79 41.36 53.05
C ASP A 9 -41.03 41.82 51.60
N ALA A 10 -40.51 43.00 51.23
CA ALA A 10 -40.55 43.48 49.86
C ALA A 10 -39.71 42.59 48.92
N LEU A 11 -38.50 42.16 49.33
CA LEU A 11 -37.68 41.25 48.52
C LEU A 11 -38.36 39.89 48.33
N LEU A 12 -39.01 39.33 49.35
CA LEU A 12 -39.79 38.10 49.22
C LEU A 12 -40.89 38.26 48.16
N LEU A 13 -41.68 39.33 48.25
CA LEU A 13 -42.77 39.60 47.32
C LEU A 13 -42.28 39.74 45.86
N HIS A 14 -41.20 40.50 45.64
CA HIS A 14 -40.74 40.86 44.30
C HIS A 14 -39.84 39.80 43.64
N SER A 15 -39.29 38.85 44.40
CA SER A 15 -38.37 37.82 43.90
C SER A 15 -38.93 36.39 43.95
N ALA A 16 -40.08 36.16 44.60
CA ALA A 16 -40.69 34.83 44.75
C ALA A 16 -40.85 34.08 43.41
N SER A 17 -41.34 34.76 42.37
CA SER A 17 -41.63 34.17 41.05
C SER A 17 -40.46 34.14 40.07
N CYS A 18 -39.32 34.74 40.41
CA CYS A 18 -38.16 34.83 39.53
C CYS A 18 -37.23 33.63 39.70
N ILE A 19 -36.61 33.15 38.61
CA ILE A 19 -35.59 32.08 38.63
C ILE A 19 -34.42 32.42 37.72
N GLY A 20 -33.27 31.78 37.92
CA GLY A 20 -32.06 31.92 37.11
C GLY A 20 -31.59 33.38 36.97
N LYS A 21 -31.22 33.78 35.75
CA LYS A 21 -30.72 35.14 35.45
C LYS A 21 -31.74 36.22 35.85
N LYS A 22 -33.05 35.95 35.72
CA LYS A 22 -34.10 36.91 36.11
C LYS A 22 -34.13 37.15 37.61
N TYR A 23 -33.94 36.11 38.42
CA TYR A 23 -33.83 36.25 39.88
C TYR A 23 -32.62 37.11 40.27
N LEU A 24 -31.45 36.79 39.71
CA LEU A 24 -30.21 37.52 40.00
C LEU A 24 -30.30 39.01 39.63
N GLN A 25 -30.83 39.32 38.45
CA GLN A 25 -31.04 40.70 38.00
C GLN A 25 -32.07 41.45 38.85
N GLN A 26 -33.18 40.78 39.18
CA GLN A 26 -34.23 41.35 40.03
C GLN A 26 -33.72 41.62 41.45
N LEU A 27 -32.93 40.70 42.01
CA LEU A 27 -32.32 40.85 43.33
C LEU A 27 -31.41 42.08 43.38
N VAL A 28 -30.53 42.25 42.38
CA VAL A 28 -29.65 43.44 42.26
C VAL A 28 -30.47 44.73 42.17
N SER A 29 -31.50 44.75 41.31
CA SER A 29 -32.33 45.94 41.07
C SER A 29 -33.17 46.31 42.31
N GLN A 30 -33.76 45.31 42.97
CA GLN A 30 -34.59 45.53 44.16
C GLN A 30 -33.75 45.90 45.38
N LEU A 31 -32.57 45.31 45.57
CA LEU A 31 -31.66 45.73 46.63
C LEU A 31 -31.23 47.17 46.47
N ALA A 32 -30.93 47.64 45.25
CA ALA A 32 -30.61 49.04 45.01
C ALA A 32 -31.78 49.96 45.39
N CYS A 33 -32.99 49.63 44.93
CA CYS A 33 -34.20 50.41 45.20
C CYS A 33 -34.57 50.45 46.69
N LEU A 34 -34.56 49.29 47.36
CA LEU A 34 -35.04 49.13 48.74
C LEU A 34 -34.01 49.58 49.78
N THR A 35 -32.72 49.35 49.56
CA THR A 35 -31.68 49.81 50.51
C THR A 35 -31.33 51.28 50.30
N GLY A 36 -31.53 51.81 49.08
CA GLY A 36 -31.06 53.12 48.67
C GLY A 36 -29.54 53.19 48.51
N ALA A 37 -28.87 52.04 48.40
CA ALA A 37 -27.46 51.96 48.05
C ALA A 37 -27.26 52.54 46.64
N GLU A 38 -26.29 53.43 46.49
CA GLU A 38 -25.98 54.01 45.19
C GLU A 38 -25.59 52.92 44.18
N ARG A 39 -24.89 51.87 44.62
CA ARG A 39 -24.46 50.80 43.73
C ARG A 39 -24.68 49.41 44.30
N VAL A 40 -25.21 48.52 43.48
CA VAL A 40 -25.40 47.09 43.75
C VAL A 40 -24.90 46.30 42.56
N LEU A 41 -24.04 45.32 42.82
CA LEU A 41 -23.40 44.53 41.79
C LEU A 41 -23.36 43.06 42.17
N LEU A 42 -23.63 42.20 41.19
CA LEU A 42 -23.44 40.76 41.28
C LEU A 42 -22.34 40.36 40.31
N SER A 43 -21.33 39.68 40.81
CA SER A 43 -20.19 39.22 40.05
C SER A 43 -20.08 37.70 40.07
N GLN A 44 -19.45 37.14 39.05
CA GLN A 44 -19.02 35.75 39.01
C GLN A 44 -17.50 35.66 38.88
N ARG A 45 -16.93 34.57 39.37
CA ARG A 45 -15.51 34.28 39.18
C ARG A 45 -15.28 33.75 37.77
N SER A 46 -14.42 34.40 37.00
CA SER A 46 -14.01 33.89 35.69
C SER A 46 -13.17 32.61 35.84
N SER A 47 -13.27 31.72 34.85
CA SER A 47 -12.49 30.49 34.77
C SER A 47 -11.05 30.69 34.27
N GLY A 48 -10.60 31.94 34.10
CA GLY A 48 -9.27 32.32 33.58
C GLY A 48 -8.12 32.20 34.59
N PRO A 49 -6.85 32.26 34.15
CA PRO A 49 -5.66 32.12 35.01
C PRO A 49 -5.57 33.19 36.09
N HIS A 50 -6.09 34.38 35.79
CA HIS A 50 -6.08 35.53 36.70
C HIS A 50 -7.28 35.60 37.66
N ARG A 51 -8.19 34.61 37.67
CA ARG A 51 -9.40 34.55 38.54
C ARG A 51 -10.07 35.92 38.72
N GLN A 52 -10.22 36.66 37.62
CA GLN A 52 -10.82 37.98 37.64
C GLN A 52 -12.32 37.85 37.87
N LEU A 53 -12.87 38.75 38.68
CA LEU A 53 -14.31 38.84 38.90
C LEU A 53 -14.94 39.59 37.72
N GLN A 54 -15.95 38.98 37.13
CA GLN A 54 -16.74 39.57 36.05
C GLN A 54 -18.08 39.99 36.62
N VAL A 55 -18.46 41.26 36.47
CA VAL A 55 -19.79 41.74 36.85
C VAL A 55 -20.83 41.15 35.90
N LEU A 56 -21.78 40.39 36.43
CA LEU A 56 -22.91 39.83 35.70
C LEU A 56 -24.08 40.80 35.62
N PHE A 57 -24.38 41.46 36.75
CA PHE A 57 -25.48 42.42 36.85
C PHE A 57 -25.05 43.59 37.72
N ALA A 58 -25.50 44.79 37.36
CA ALA A 58 -25.37 46.00 38.15
C ALA A 58 -26.67 46.81 38.06
N ASN A 59 -26.92 47.68 39.03
CA ASN A 59 -28.08 48.57 39.04
C ASN A 59 -27.93 49.80 38.11
N ASP A 60 -26.76 50.03 37.51
CA ASP A 60 -26.49 51.09 36.54
C ASP A 60 -26.14 50.55 35.13
N ALA A 61 -26.46 51.33 34.09
CA ALA A 61 -26.20 50.96 32.71
C ALA A 61 -24.73 51.28 32.31
N ALA A 62 -23.91 50.23 32.25
CA ALA A 62 -22.68 50.03 31.45
C ALA A 62 -21.66 51.19 31.27
N GLY A 63 -20.40 50.98 31.69
CA GLY A 63 -19.26 51.61 30.98
C GLY A 63 -17.94 51.77 31.73
N THR A 64 -17.93 51.84 33.05
CA THR A 64 -16.68 52.07 33.82
C THR A 64 -16.06 50.76 34.30
N PRO A 65 -14.74 50.53 34.20
CA PRO A 65 -14.09 49.40 34.87
C PRO A 65 -14.21 49.61 36.38
N HIS A 66 -14.96 48.73 37.04
CA HIS A 66 -15.26 48.86 38.46
C HIS A 66 -14.26 48.04 39.28
N ALA A 67 -13.53 48.73 40.16
CA ALA A 67 -12.68 48.06 41.15
C ALA A 67 -13.59 47.28 42.12
N LEU A 68 -13.54 45.96 42.01
CA LEU A 68 -14.23 45.04 42.91
C LEU A 68 -13.37 44.85 44.15
N PRO A 69 -13.97 44.74 45.36
CA PRO A 69 -13.21 44.42 46.57
C PRO A 69 -12.40 43.13 46.34
N CYS A 70 -11.13 43.12 46.79
CA CYS A 70 -10.18 42.08 46.38
C CYS A 70 -10.68 40.68 46.71
N ASN A 71 -10.40 39.69 45.84
CA ASN A 71 -10.69 38.27 46.11
C ASN A 71 -10.18 37.85 47.51
N CYS A 72 -9.06 38.41 47.96
CA CYS A 72 -8.45 38.13 49.26
C CYS A 72 -9.32 38.47 50.48
N GLN A 73 -10.23 39.46 50.39
CA GLN A 73 -11.06 39.88 51.52
C GLN A 73 -12.32 39.01 51.68
N PHE A 74 -12.69 38.22 50.66
CA PHE A 74 -13.89 37.39 50.65
C PHE A 74 -13.63 35.88 50.81
N ASP A 75 -12.36 35.46 50.87
CA ASP A 75 -11.99 34.06 51.10
C ASP A 75 -12.39 33.56 52.52
N ASN A 76 -12.79 34.45 53.42
CA ASN A 76 -13.28 34.11 54.76
C ASN A 76 -14.71 33.55 54.81
N ARG A 77 -15.40 33.41 53.66
CA ARG A 77 -16.74 32.79 53.53
C ARG A 77 -17.83 33.43 54.40
N GLN A 78 -17.63 34.67 54.83
CA GLN A 78 -18.55 35.43 55.68
C GLN A 78 -18.89 36.77 55.00
N PRO A 79 -20.07 37.35 55.28
CA PRO A 79 -20.39 38.69 54.82
C PRO A 79 -19.38 39.71 55.36
N LEU A 80 -18.98 40.63 54.49
CA LEU A 80 -18.09 41.74 54.82
C LEU A 80 -18.92 43.02 54.96
N LEU A 81 -18.91 43.61 56.15
CA LEU A 81 -19.51 44.92 56.41
C LEU A 81 -18.41 45.92 56.80
N LEU A 82 -18.18 46.90 55.92
CA LEU A 82 -17.24 47.99 56.16
C LEU A 82 -18.01 49.30 56.25
N GLY A 83 -18.03 49.91 57.44
CA GLY A 83 -18.70 51.20 57.67
C GLY A 83 -17.85 52.42 57.31
N ARG A 84 -16.51 52.30 57.35
CA ARG A 84 -15.55 53.36 56.98
C ARG A 84 -14.30 52.73 56.37
N GLY A 85 -13.50 53.54 55.66
CA GLY A 85 -12.14 53.17 55.26
C GLY A 85 -12.03 52.32 54.00
N LEU A 86 -13.08 52.24 53.17
CA LEU A 86 -13.07 51.43 51.94
C LEU A 86 -11.88 51.71 51.01
N ARG A 87 -11.44 52.98 50.92
CA ARG A 87 -10.25 53.38 50.15
C ARG A 87 -8.94 52.70 50.59
N GLN A 88 -8.84 52.28 51.86
CA GLN A 88 -7.68 51.51 52.34
C GLN A 88 -7.74 50.04 51.89
N CYS A 89 -8.94 49.53 51.62
CA CYS A 89 -9.20 48.18 51.15
C CYS A 89 -9.28 48.07 49.61
N LEU A 90 -9.53 49.18 48.92
CA LEU A 90 -9.74 49.30 47.48
C LEU A 90 -8.99 50.53 46.91
N PRO A 91 -7.65 50.47 46.79
CA PRO A 91 -6.83 51.61 46.36
C PRO A 91 -7.05 52.02 44.89
N ASP A 92 -7.50 51.09 44.03
CA ASP A 92 -7.69 51.31 42.59
C ASP A 92 -9.12 51.71 42.18
N ALA A 93 -10.03 51.91 43.14
CA ALA A 93 -11.35 52.45 42.84
C ALA A 93 -11.21 53.93 42.46
N GLY A 94 -11.61 54.29 41.23
CA GLY A 94 -11.44 55.64 40.66
C GLY A 94 -12.08 56.79 41.46
N GLN A 95 -12.32 57.94 40.80
CA GLN A 95 -12.66 59.23 41.44
C GLN A 95 -13.87 59.26 42.40
N GLN A 96 -14.69 58.20 42.50
CA GLN A 96 -15.81 58.11 43.44
C GLN A 96 -15.37 57.54 44.81
N ALA A 97 -15.59 58.32 45.87
CA ALA A 97 -15.20 57.99 47.24
C ALA A 97 -16.24 57.13 47.96
N TRP A 98 -16.33 55.83 47.64
CA TRP A 98 -17.14 54.89 48.43
C TRP A 98 -16.63 54.85 49.88
N GLN A 99 -17.51 55.01 50.87
CA GLN A 99 -17.12 54.99 52.28
C GLN A 99 -17.68 53.78 53.03
N SER A 100 -18.76 53.18 52.53
CA SER A 100 -19.30 51.93 53.08
C SER A 100 -19.51 50.86 52.01
N CYS A 101 -19.34 49.60 52.43
CA CYS A 101 -19.55 48.41 51.60
C CYS A 101 -20.19 47.32 52.45
N LEU A 102 -21.17 46.65 51.86
CA LEU A 102 -21.70 45.40 52.36
C LEU A 102 -21.65 44.37 51.23
N ALA A 103 -20.96 43.26 51.43
CA ALA A 103 -20.80 42.26 50.39
C ALA A 103 -20.84 40.84 50.94
N TRP A 104 -21.39 39.92 50.13
CA TRP A 104 -21.49 38.50 50.44
C TRP A 104 -20.78 37.66 49.38
N PRO A 105 -20.04 36.62 49.78
CA PRO A 105 -19.63 35.57 48.85
C PRO A 105 -20.85 34.74 48.46
N LEU A 106 -21.01 34.49 47.16
CA LEU A 106 -21.99 33.55 46.62
C LEU A 106 -21.35 32.18 46.59
N LEU A 107 -21.83 31.27 47.43
CA LEU A 107 -21.26 29.94 47.61
C LEU A 107 -22.07 28.87 46.85
N ASP A 108 -21.38 27.84 46.35
CA ASP A 108 -22.01 26.59 45.90
C ASP A 108 -22.35 25.67 47.09
N GLY A 109 -22.97 24.51 46.80
CA GLY A 109 -23.29 23.49 47.80
C GLY A 109 -22.08 22.93 48.59
N ASP A 110 -20.86 23.08 48.05
CA ASP A 110 -19.59 22.65 48.67
C ASP A 110 -18.85 23.82 49.36
N ALA A 111 -19.51 24.97 49.51
CA ALA A 111 -18.97 26.20 50.07
C ALA A 111 -17.78 26.82 49.30
N HIS A 112 -17.67 26.57 47.99
CA HIS A 112 -16.77 27.30 47.10
C HIS A 112 -17.39 28.62 46.64
N CYS A 113 -16.59 29.69 46.64
CA CYS A 113 -17.02 31.00 46.16
C CYS A 113 -17.13 31.02 44.62
N LEU A 114 -18.37 31.12 44.14
CA LEU A 114 -18.74 31.27 42.73
C LEU A 114 -18.68 32.72 42.25
N GLY A 115 -18.78 33.68 43.17
CA GLY A 115 -18.93 35.09 42.87
C GLY A 115 -19.25 35.93 44.12
N HIS A 116 -19.61 37.20 43.93
CA HIS A 116 -19.94 38.10 45.04
C HIS A 116 -21.14 38.97 44.70
N LEU A 117 -22.00 39.22 45.68
CA LEU A 117 -22.96 40.31 45.66
C LEU A 117 -22.45 41.43 46.56
N ALA A 118 -22.30 42.65 46.04
CA ALA A 118 -21.81 43.79 46.80
C ALA A 118 -22.72 45.01 46.65
N LEU A 119 -22.91 45.72 47.76
CA LEU A 119 -23.61 46.99 47.88
C LEU A 119 -22.59 48.04 48.32
N LEU A 120 -22.56 49.17 47.65
CA LEU A 120 -21.60 50.25 47.87
C LEU A 120 -22.34 51.58 48.01
N ASP A 121 -21.90 52.41 48.96
CA ASP A 121 -22.47 53.74 49.19
C ASP A 121 -21.38 54.76 49.62
N PRO A 122 -21.46 56.02 49.17
CA PRO A 122 -20.49 57.06 49.51
C PRO A 122 -20.64 57.56 50.94
N ARG A 123 -21.77 57.29 51.61
CA ARG A 123 -21.99 57.69 53.00
C ARG A 123 -21.30 56.67 53.93
N PRO A 124 -20.58 57.13 54.96
CA PRO A 124 -20.00 56.24 55.97
C PRO A 124 -21.12 55.67 56.86
N ASN A 125 -20.92 54.44 57.35
CA ASN A 125 -21.82 53.71 58.23
C ASN A 125 -23.27 53.65 57.69
N PHE A 126 -23.43 53.56 56.36
CA PHE A 126 -24.73 53.61 55.71
C PHE A 126 -25.58 52.36 55.95
N PHE A 127 -24.95 51.18 55.89
CA PHE A 127 -25.63 49.89 56.03
C PHE A 127 -25.86 49.51 57.50
N ALA A 128 -27.08 49.09 57.82
CA ALA A 128 -27.45 48.66 59.16
C ALA A 128 -26.75 47.32 59.54
N PRO A 129 -26.31 47.14 60.80
CA PRO A 129 -25.63 45.92 61.24
C PRO A 129 -26.46 44.63 61.12
N GLU A 130 -27.79 44.73 61.08
CA GLU A 130 -28.73 43.61 61.01
C GLU A 130 -28.97 43.14 59.56
N LEU A 131 -28.66 43.99 58.59
CA LEU A 131 -28.88 43.73 57.16
C LEU A 131 -28.14 42.48 56.62
N PRO A 132 -26.88 42.19 57.02
CA PRO A 132 -26.18 40.95 56.66
C PRO A 132 -26.98 39.68 56.95
N ALA A 133 -27.54 39.58 58.16
CA ALA A 133 -28.28 38.39 58.61
C ALA A 133 -29.66 38.30 57.96
N LEU A 134 -30.35 39.44 57.78
CA LEU A 134 -31.67 39.48 57.17
C LEU A 134 -31.67 39.10 55.69
N LEU A 135 -30.61 39.46 54.95
CA LEU A 135 -30.52 39.17 53.52
C LEU A 135 -29.95 37.78 53.23
N GLN A 136 -29.37 37.10 54.20
CA GLN A 136 -28.70 35.81 54.06
C GLN A 136 -29.50 34.77 53.24
N PRO A 137 -30.83 34.56 53.44
CA PRO A 137 -31.59 33.60 52.63
C PRO A 137 -31.65 33.93 51.14
N PHE A 138 -31.65 35.23 50.78
CA PHE A 138 -31.64 35.66 49.38
C PHE A 138 -30.28 35.48 48.73
N ILE A 139 -29.21 35.63 49.52
CA ILE A 139 -27.82 35.38 49.10
C ILE A 139 -27.60 33.89 48.84
N GLU A 140 -28.08 33.02 49.72
CA GLU A 140 -27.99 31.56 49.54
C GLU A 140 -28.72 31.13 48.26
N ARG A 141 -29.94 31.66 48.04
CA ARG A 141 -30.66 31.43 46.78
C ARG A 141 -29.91 31.99 45.58
N ALA A 142 -29.28 33.16 45.69
CA ALA A 142 -28.47 33.73 44.59
C ALA A 142 -27.24 32.87 44.27
N GLY A 143 -26.60 32.27 45.29
CA GLY A 143 -25.54 31.28 45.13
C GLY A 143 -26.01 30.06 44.35
N ALA A 144 -27.13 29.45 44.76
CA ALA A 144 -27.70 28.29 44.09
C ALA A 144 -28.12 28.57 42.63
N GLU A 145 -28.71 29.74 42.36
CA GLU A 145 -29.09 30.15 41.00
C GLU A 145 -27.86 30.40 40.12
N LEU A 146 -26.81 31.00 40.68
CA LEU A 146 -25.54 31.20 39.97
C LEU A 146 -24.84 29.86 39.68
N GLU A 147 -24.87 28.92 40.62
CA GLU A 147 -24.35 27.57 40.45
C GLU A 147 -25.06 26.86 39.29
N GLN A 148 -26.41 26.87 39.29
CA GLN A 148 -27.20 26.23 38.25
C GLN A 148 -26.95 26.83 36.86
N LEU A 149 -26.76 28.16 36.78
CA LEU A 149 -26.40 28.83 35.53
C LEU A 149 -25.02 28.38 35.04
N GLN A 150 -24.01 28.35 35.91
CA GLN A 150 -22.67 27.91 35.54
C GLN A 150 -22.65 26.43 35.10
N GLN A 151 -23.38 25.56 35.79
CA GLN A 151 -23.51 24.15 35.43
C GLN A 151 -24.19 23.97 34.06
N ARG A 152 -25.29 24.70 33.79
CA ARG A 152 -25.97 24.67 32.49
C ARG A 152 -25.06 25.15 31.36
N GLU A 153 -24.32 26.24 31.57
CA GLU A 153 -23.36 26.73 30.57
C GLU A 153 -22.22 25.73 30.32
N LYS A 154 -21.69 25.09 31.36
CA LYS A 154 -20.68 24.02 31.23
C LYS A 154 -21.23 22.82 30.44
N LEU A 155 -22.45 22.37 30.75
CA LEU A 155 -23.09 21.24 30.06
C LEU A 155 -23.36 21.56 28.58
N ALA A 156 -23.92 22.74 28.29
CA ALA A 156 -24.18 23.18 26.92
C ALA A 156 -22.89 23.26 26.09
N ARG A 157 -21.81 23.80 26.66
CA ARG A 157 -20.49 23.80 26.00
C ARG A 157 -20.01 22.37 25.72
N ARG A 158 -20.11 21.46 26.69
CA ARG A 158 -19.71 20.06 26.51
C ARG A 158 -20.52 19.36 25.41
N GLN A 159 -21.83 19.56 25.38
CA GLN A 159 -22.70 19.02 24.34
C GLN A 159 -22.36 19.59 22.96
N HIS A 160 -22.11 20.90 22.86
CA HIS A 160 -21.69 21.53 21.62
C HIS A 160 -20.39 20.92 21.08
N TRP A 161 -19.38 20.73 21.93
CA TRP A 161 -18.11 20.09 21.53
C TRP A 161 -18.29 18.63 21.10
N GLN A 162 -19.18 17.88 21.76
CA GLN A 162 -19.49 16.50 21.36
C GLN A 162 -20.18 16.43 20.01
N LEU A 163 -21.11 17.35 19.73
CA LEU A 163 -21.78 17.46 18.43
C LEU A 163 -20.78 17.81 17.32
N LEU A 164 -19.87 18.74 17.57
CA LEU A 164 -18.81 19.08 16.61
C LEU A 164 -17.91 17.87 16.31
N HIS A 165 -17.44 17.15 17.33
CA HIS A 165 -16.63 15.94 17.15
C HIS A 165 -17.38 14.90 16.30
N SER A 166 -18.62 14.60 16.66
CA SER A 166 -19.45 13.62 15.95
C SER A 166 -19.67 14.01 14.48
N ASP A 167 -19.97 15.28 14.23
CA ASP A 167 -20.20 15.77 12.87
C ASP A 167 -18.93 15.68 11.99
N ILE A 168 -17.77 16.07 12.53
CA ILE A 168 -16.49 15.99 11.81
C ILE A 168 -16.15 14.53 11.48
N LEU A 169 -16.33 13.60 12.43
CA LEU A 169 -16.08 12.18 12.18
C LEU A 169 -17.03 11.59 11.13
N ARG A 170 -18.30 12.00 11.14
CA ARG A 170 -19.28 11.61 10.13
C ARG A 170 -18.90 12.14 8.74
N GLN A 171 -18.51 13.41 8.64
CA GLN A 171 -18.06 14.00 7.37
C GLN A 171 -16.79 13.31 6.84
N ASN A 172 -15.87 12.93 7.73
CA ASN A 172 -14.69 12.16 7.37
C ASN A 172 -15.06 10.77 6.80
N ALA A 173 -15.99 10.06 7.45
CA ALA A 173 -16.48 8.78 6.96
C ALA A 173 -17.21 8.88 5.60
N GLN A 174 -17.76 10.05 5.27
CA GLN A 174 -18.38 10.34 3.97
C GLN A 174 -17.40 10.77 2.88
N GLY A 175 -16.08 10.79 3.16
CA GLY A 175 -15.05 11.12 2.17
C GLY A 175 -14.82 12.62 1.97
N THR A 176 -15.21 13.46 2.94
CA THR A 176 -14.92 14.91 2.87
C THR A 176 -13.40 15.13 2.85
N PRO A 177 -12.86 15.98 1.95
CA PRO A 177 -11.43 16.25 1.89
C PRO A 177 -10.84 16.71 3.23
N LEU A 178 -9.69 16.14 3.62
CA LEU A 178 -9.08 16.41 4.93
C LEU A 178 -8.84 17.91 5.15
N ASP A 179 -8.36 18.63 4.14
CA ASP A 179 -8.09 20.06 4.23
C ASP A 179 -9.35 20.89 4.54
N ALA A 180 -10.51 20.48 4.02
CA ALA A 180 -11.79 21.08 4.39
C ALA A 180 -12.14 20.78 5.85
N LEU A 181 -11.99 19.53 6.31
CA LEU A 181 -12.26 19.15 7.70
C LEU A 181 -11.37 19.90 8.70
N LEU A 182 -10.06 19.96 8.44
CA LEU A 182 -9.10 20.68 9.29
C LEU A 182 -9.47 22.17 9.41
N ARG A 183 -9.89 22.80 8.30
CA ARG A 183 -10.36 24.19 8.31
C ARG A 183 -11.66 24.35 9.09
N THR A 184 -12.62 23.44 8.93
CA THR A 184 -13.89 23.47 9.69
C THR A 184 -13.62 23.39 11.19
N VAL A 185 -12.77 22.46 11.64
CA VAL A 185 -12.41 22.34 13.07
C VAL A 185 -11.86 23.65 13.61
N VAL A 186 -10.90 24.25 12.91
CA VAL A 186 -10.29 25.52 13.32
C VAL A 186 -11.32 26.65 13.37
N GLN A 187 -12.15 26.80 12.33
CA GLN A 187 -13.18 27.85 12.28
C GLN A 187 -14.20 27.73 13.40
N GLN A 188 -14.65 26.51 13.71
CA GLN A 188 -15.62 26.27 14.79
C GLN A 188 -15.00 26.54 16.17
N ILE A 189 -13.72 26.24 16.36
CA ILE A 189 -13.02 26.57 17.61
C ILE A 189 -12.90 28.08 17.79
N GLU A 190 -12.44 28.80 16.77
CA GLU A 190 -12.31 30.27 16.83
C GLU A 190 -13.66 30.96 16.99
N LEU A 191 -14.74 30.40 16.42
CA LEU A 191 -16.10 30.90 16.62
C LEU A 191 -16.58 30.71 18.06
N ALA A 192 -16.28 29.56 18.68
CA ALA A 192 -16.65 29.28 20.06
C ALA A 192 -15.76 30.03 21.08
N LEU A 193 -14.51 30.33 20.72
CA LEU A 193 -13.51 30.99 21.55
C LEU A 193 -12.85 32.15 20.77
N PRO A 194 -13.47 33.34 20.71
CA PRO A 194 -13.00 34.45 19.86
C PRO A 194 -11.59 34.99 20.16
N GLU A 195 -11.09 34.75 21.37
CA GLU A 195 -9.74 35.12 21.79
C GLU A 195 -8.67 34.16 21.24
N TRP A 196 -9.08 32.98 20.76
CA TRP A 196 -8.18 31.96 20.23
C TRP A 196 -7.97 32.21 18.73
N ARG A 197 -6.71 32.28 18.33
CA ARG A 197 -6.29 32.23 16.93
C ARG A 197 -5.60 30.90 16.71
N CYS A 198 -6.21 30.04 15.95
CA CYS A 198 -5.81 28.65 15.81
C CYS A 198 -5.00 28.44 14.53
N SER A 199 -4.10 27.47 14.55
CA SER A 199 -3.44 26.97 13.35
C SER A 199 -3.12 25.50 13.43
N ILE A 200 -3.10 24.84 12.28
CA ILE A 200 -2.63 23.47 12.14
C ILE A 200 -1.43 23.51 11.19
N LEU A 201 -0.31 22.97 11.64
CA LEU A 201 0.88 22.73 10.84
C LEU A 201 1.10 21.22 10.72
N LEU A 202 1.28 20.71 9.51
CA LEU A 202 1.59 19.30 9.26
C LEU A 202 3.03 19.15 8.76
N LEU A 203 3.62 17.98 8.97
CA LEU A 203 4.90 17.62 8.36
C LEU A 203 4.69 17.17 6.91
N ASP A 204 5.49 17.70 6.00
CA ASP A 204 5.59 17.17 4.65
C ASP A 204 6.46 15.90 4.59
N SER A 205 6.59 15.32 3.40
CA SER A 205 7.39 14.11 3.18
C SER A 205 8.89 14.28 3.46
N ARG A 206 9.37 15.51 3.65
CA ARG A 206 10.76 15.84 4.02
C ARG A 206 10.89 16.19 5.51
N GLY A 207 9.82 16.04 6.28
CA GLY A 207 9.80 16.37 7.71
C GLY A 207 9.82 17.88 7.98
N ARG A 208 9.33 18.71 7.05
CA ARG A 208 9.22 20.17 7.24
C ARG A 208 7.79 20.59 7.51
N LEU A 209 7.63 21.62 8.32
CA LEU A 209 6.32 22.16 8.71
C LEU A 209 5.64 22.87 7.53
N GLN A 210 4.35 22.60 7.37
CA GLN A 210 3.48 23.21 6.37
C GLN A 210 2.18 23.67 7.04
N PRO A 211 1.83 24.97 7.00
CA PRO A 211 0.55 25.45 7.50
C PRO A 211 -0.59 24.94 6.58
N VAL A 212 -1.61 24.31 7.16
CA VAL A 212 -2.75 23.75 6.40
C VAL A 212 -4.10 24.35 6.79
N ALA A 213 -4.20 24.92 7.99
CA ALA A 213 -5.37 25.66 8.44
C ALA A 213 -4.95 26.76 9.42
N GLY A 214 -5.57 27.94 9.35
CA GLY A 214 -5.31 29.06 10.25
C GLY A 214 -5.95 30.37 9.78
N PRO A 215 -7.28 30.44 9.63
CA PRO A 215 -7.96 31.54 8.95
C PRO A 215 -7.80 32.89 9.66
N SER A 216 -7.69 32.92 10.99
CA SER A 216 -7.50 34.17 11.76
C SER A 216 -6.05 34.64 11.89
N LEU A 217 -5.08 33.89 11.35
CA LEU A 217 -3.68 34.31 11.31
C LEU A 217 -3.36 35.06 10.02
N PRO A 218 -2.59 36.16 10.08
CA PRO A 218 -2.19 36.88 8.87
C PRO A 218 -1.49 35.97 7.85
N SER A 219 -1.86 36.05 6.57
CA SER A 219 -1.28 35.23 5.51
C SER A 219 0.24 35.39 5.39
N ALA A 220 0.74 36.62 5.56
CA ALA A 220 2.17 36.92 5.57
C ALA A 220 2.93 36.25 6.73
N TYR A 221 2.26 35.97 7.86
CA TYR A 221 2.84 35.19 8.94
C TYR A 221 2.85 33.69 8.59
N GLN A 222 1.73 33.16 8.07
CA GLN A 222 1.63 31.75 7.66
C GLN A 222 2.71 31.38 6.64
N GLN A 223 2.99 32.27 5.67
CA GLN A 223 4.06 32.07 4.69
C GLN A 223 5.46 31.90 5.31
N ARG A 224 5.71 32.48 6.50
CA ARG A 224 6.98 32.31 7.22
C ARG A 224 7.13 30.95 7.88
N LEU A 225 6.03 30.21 8.06
CA LEU A 225 6.02 28.88 8.67
C LEU A 225 6.32 27.76 7.67
N VAL A 226 6.14 28.03 6.37
CA VAL A 226 6.35 27.08 5.28
C VAL A 226 7.80 26.60 5.24
N GLY A 227 8.01 25.29 5.31
CA GLY A 227 9.31 24.66 5.11
C GLY A 227 10.25 24.69 6.32
N LEU A 228 9.79 25.15 7.49
CA LEU A 228 10.58 25.15 8.72
C LEU A 228 10.88 23.72 9.18
N ALA A 229 12.13 23.43 9.51
CA ALA A 229 12.50 22.17 10.16
C ALA A 229 12.15 22.26 11.65
N PRO A 230 11.49 21.25 12.25
CA PRO A 230 11.26 21.18 13.68
C PRO A 230 12.56 21.31 14.49
N GLY A 231 12.49 21.96 15.65
CA GLY A 231 13.64 22.13 16.52
C GLY A 231 13.29 22.85 17.83
N PRO A 232 14.15 22.77 18.85
CA PRO A 232 13.85 23.28 20.20
C PRO A 232 13.67 24.80 20.25
N MET A 233 14.30 25.54 19.33
CA MET A 233 14.18 27.00 19.22
C MET A 233 13.40 27.44 17.97
N VAL A 234 12.50 26.60 17.46
CA VAL A 234 11.69 26.88 16.26
C VAL A 234 10.25 27.25 16.65
N GLY A 235 10.12 28.28 17.48
CA GLY A 235 8.85 28.70 18.07
C GLY A 235 8.21 27.59 18.92
N SER A 236 6.93 27.76 19.27
CA SER A 236 6.20 26.75 20.04
C SER A 236 5.90 25.51 19.19
N CYS A 237 5.53 25.70 17.92
CA CYS A 237 5.07 24.60 17.06
C CYS A 237 6.21 23.66 16.66
N GLY A 238 7.35 24.21 16.22
CA GLY A 238 8.51 23.39 15.85
C GLY A 238 9.11 22.65 17.05
N ALA A 239 9.08 23.27 18.24
CA ALA A 239 9.51 22.62 19.46
C ALA A 239 8.55 21.51 19.92
N ALA A 240 7.24 21.71 19.76
CA ALA A 240 6.24 20.70 20.12
C ALA A 240 6.38 19.43 19.27
N VAL A 241 6.59 19.58 17.96
CA VAL A 241 6.92 18.46 17.07
C VAL A 241 8.23 17.80 17.49
N TRP A 242 9.30 18.58 17.68
CA TRP A 242 10.64 18.07 18.00
C TRP A 242 10.67 17.24 19.29
N HIS A 243 9.97 17.70 20.33
CA HIS A 243 9.92 17.01 21.61
C HIS A 243 8.79 15.96 21.71
N ALA A 244 7.89 15.91 20.73
CA ALA A 244 6.65 15.14 20.79
C ALA A 244 5.83 15.43 22.08
N LYS A 245 5.83 16.68 22.52
CA LYS A 245 5.18 17.12 23.77
C LYS A 245 4.59 18.52 23.62
N ARG A 246 3.55 18.82 24.41
CA ARG A 246 3.00 20.17 24.52
C ARG A 246 4.08 21.19 24.84
N VAL A 247 4.02 22.35 24.18
CA VAL A 247 4.84 23.53 24.47
C VAL A 247 3.92 24.72 24.73
N VAL A 248 4.11 25.38 25.88
CA VAL A 248 3.34 26.55 26.29
C VAL A 248 4.27 27.75 26.38
N ALA A 249 4.13 28.70 25.44
CA ALA A 249 4.80 29.99 25.52
C ALA A 249 3.80 31.06 25.96
N GLU A 250 3.79 31.37 27.26
CA GLU A 250 2.86 32.34 27.84
C GLU A 250 3.14 33.78 27.41
N ASN A 251 4.41 34.09 27.13
CA ASN A 251 4.86 35.37 26.59
C ASN A 251 5.91 35.14 25.50
N LEU A 252 5.57 35.42 24.24
CA LEU A 252 6.46 35.17 23.11
C LEU A 252 7.73 36.03 23.10
N GLN A 253 7.69 37.20 23.72
CA GLN A 253 8.86 38.08 23.81
C GLN A 253 9.91 37.56 24.79
N LEU A 254 9.50 36.74 25.77
CA LEU A 254 10.39 36.21 26.81
C LEU A 254 10.75 34.74 26.60
N HIS A 255 9.89 33.96 25.93
CA HIS A 255 10.07 32.52 25.82
C HIS A 255 11.31 32.12 24.99
N PRO A 256 12.18 31.20 25.48
CA PRO A 256 13.40 30.80 24.78
C PRO A 256 13.19 30.31 23.35
N ASN A 257 12.15 29.49 23.11
CA ASN A 257 11.86 28.94 21.78
C ASN A 257 11.55 30.02 20.73
N TRP A 258 11.17 31.22 21.17
CA TRP A 258 10.82 32.35 20.32
C TRP A 258 11.95 33.36 20.18
N ALA A 259 13.13 33.14 20.81
CA ALA A 259 14.25 34.07 20.72
C ALA A 259 14.63 34.44 19.27
N PRO A 260 14.67 33.52 18.28
CA PRO A 260 14.95 33.86 16.88
C PRO A 260 13.79 34.59 16.16
N TYR A 261 12.59 34.62 16.75
CA TYR A 261 11.34 35.07 16.11
C TYR A 261 10.62 36.20 16.87
N ARG A 262 11.27 36.85 17.84
CA ARG A 262 10.64 37.92 18.66
C ARG A 262 10.10 39.08 17.84
N GLU A 263 10.87 39.55 16.87
CA GLU A 263 10.47 40.62 15.95
C GLU A 263 9.28 40.19 15.10
N LEU A 264 9.26 38.94 14.65
CA LEU A 264 8.16 38.37 13.88
C LEU A 264 6.86 38.32 14.72
N ALA A 265 6.96 37.85 15.97
CA ALA A 265 5.84 37.83 16.91
C ALA A 265 5.29 39.23 17.20
N ALA A 266 6.18 40.21 17.42
CA ALA A 266 5.78 41.60 17.66
C ALA A 266 5.08 42.21 16.44
N ARG A 267 5.63 42.00 15.24
CA ARG A 267 5.06 42.51 13.98
C ARG A 267 3.63 42.03 13.72
N PHE A 268 3.31 40.81 14.13
CA PHE A 268 1.99 40.20 13.92
C PHE A 268 1.11 40.18 15.17
N GLU A 269 1.48 40.97 16.20
CA GLU A 269 0.73 41.09 17.45
C GLU A 269 0.45 39.74 18.13
N LEU A 270 1.45 38.87 18.19
CA LEU A 270 1.36 37.58 18.85
C LEU A 270 1.97 37.67 20.25
N GLY A 271 1.13 37.54 21.28
CA GLY A 271 1.50 37.66 22.69
C GLY A 271 1.80 36.32 23.36
N SER A 272 1.09 35.26 23.00
CA SER A 272 1.33 33.89 23.49
C SER A 272 1.11 32.84 22.40
N CYS A 273 1.66 31.63 22.58
CA CYS A 273 1.43 30.49 21.71
C CYS A 273 1.49 29.17 22.48
N TRP A 274 0.40 28.41 22.44
CA TRP A 274 0.29 27.08 23.03
C TRP A 274 0.21 26.07 21.90
N SER A 275 1.03 25.03 21.95
CA SER A 275 1.19 24.07 20.85
C SER A 275 1.07 22.65 21.36
N GLU A 276 0.18 21.88 20.75
CA GLU A 276 -0.07 20.47 21.01
C GLU A 276 0.40 19.64 19.80
N PRO A 277 1.29 18.66 19.97
CA PRO A 277 1.69 17.78 18.88
C PRO A 277 0.51 16.89 18.44
N LEU A 278 0.42 16.64 17.14
CA LEU A 278 -0.56 15.71 16.58
C LEU A 278 0.09 14.33 16.48
N ILE A 279 -0.24 13.44 17.40
CA ILE A 279 0.39 12.12 17.52
C ILE A 279 -0.66 11.04 17.29
N ASP A 280 -0.40 10.12 16.36
CA ASP A 280 -1.31 9.00 16.07
C ASP A 280 -1.20 7.86 17.10
N SER A 281 -2.04 6.84 16.93
CA SER A 281 -2.07 5.67 17.80
C SER A 281 -0.74 4.88 17.86
N LYS A 282 0.13 5.06 16.86
CA LYS A 282 1.44 4.40 16.74
C LYS A 282 2.59 5.24 17.31
N GLY A 283 2.31 6.44 17.81
CA GLY A 283 3.31 7.37 18.32
C GLY A 283 3.99 8.22 17.24
N THR A 284 3.49 8.20 16.00
CA THR A 284 4.03 9.04 14.91
C THR A 284 3.54 10.47 15.08
N VAL A 285 4.45 11.43 15.05
CA VAL A 285 4.12 12.86 15.07
C VAL A 285 3.83 13.32 13.64
N HIS A 286 2.60 13.77 13.39
CA HIS A 286 2.14 14.27 12.08
C HIS A 286 2.28 15.78 11.94
N GLY A 287 2.41 16.50 13.04
CA GLY A 287 2.40 17.95 13.05
C GLY A 287 2.06 18.56 14.40
N THR A 288 1.44 19.73 14.40
CA THR A 288 1.05 20.46 15.60
C THR A 288 -0.22 21.28 15.38
N PHE A 289 -1.10 21.24 16.38
CA PHE A 289 -2.16 22.21 16.55
C PHE A 289 -1.70 23.30 17.51
N ALA A 290 -1.88 24.57 17.13
CA ALA A 290 -1.44 25.70 17.93
C ALA A 290 -2.53 26.75 18.10
N VAL A 291 -2.50 27.41 19.26
CA VAL A 291 -3.39 28.50 19.64
C VAL A 291 -2.55 29.71 20.02
N TYR A 292 -2.88 30.86 19.46
CA TYR A 292 -2.24 32.15 19.70
C TYR A 292 -3.22 33.13 20.34
N HIS A 293 -2.69 34.03 21.17
CA HIS A 293 -3.40 35.20 21.69
C HIS A 293 -2.62 36.46 21.37
N ARG A 294 -3.32 37.61 21.35
CA ARG A 294 -2.67 38.91 21.11
C ARG A 294 -1.84 39.40 22.28
N THR A 295 -2.25 39.04 23.50
CA THR A 295 -1.56 39.39 24.74
C THR A 295 -0.92 38.16 25.36
N PRO A 296 0.08 38.33 26.24
CA PRO A 296 0.57 37.23 27.07
C PRO A 296 -0.59 36.54 27.79
N SER A 297 -0.59 35.22 27.79
CA SER A 297 -1.69 34.41 28.33
C SER A 297 -1.22 32.99 28.67
N ALA A 298 -1.66 32.50 29.83
CA ALA A 298 -1.43 31.15 30.30
C ALA A 298 -2.68 30.28 30.09
N PRO A 299 -2.54 28.99 29.74
CA PRO A 299 -3.68 28.12 29.55
C PRO A 299 -4.31 27.74 30.90
N THR A 300 -5.65 27.73 30.94
CA THR A 300 -6.40 27.16 32.07
C THR A 300 -6.46 25.63 31.95
N PRO A 301 -6.80 24.89 33.03
CA PRO A 301 -7.03 23.45 32.93
C PRO A 301 -8.08 23.08 31.88
N GLN A 302 -9.12 23.90 31.73
CA GLN A 302 -10.14 23.71 30.70
C GLN A 302 -9.58 23.96 29.27
N ALA A 303 -8.74 24.97 29.09
CA ALA A 303 -8.08 25.23 27.81
C ALA A 303 -7.16 24.06 27.40
N ILE A 304 -6.44 23.49 28.37
CA ILE A 304 -5.62 22.29 28.20
C ILE A 304 -6.46 21.13 27.67
N THR A 305 -7.62 20.86 28.30
CA THR A 305 -8.51 19.78 27.84
C THR A 305 -8.97 19.99 26.40
N ILE A 306 -9.34 21.22 26.02
CA ILE A 306 -9.78 21.53 24.65
C ILE A 306 -8.63 21.34 23.64
N LEU A 307 -7.41 21.79 23.99
CA LEU A 307 -6.20 21.59 23.16
C LEU A 307 -5.95 20.10 22.92
N GLU A 308 -5.96 19.30 23.98
CA GLU A 308 -5.76 17.85 23.94
C GLU A 308 -6.82 17.11 23.13
N ASP A 309 -8.10 17.39 23.39
CA ASP A 309 -9.22 16.76 22.68
C ASP A 309 -9.17 17.10 21.18
N THR A 310 -8.90 18.36 20.87
CA THR A 310 -8.76 18.81 19.48
C THR A 310 -7.59 18.12 18.79
N ALA A 311 -6.41 18.08 19.44
CA ALA A 311 -5.24 17.42 18.87
C ALA A 311 -5.48 15.92 18.64
N ARG A 312 -6.18 15.24 19.55
CA ARG A 312 -6.59 13.83 19.38
C ARG A 312 -7.52 13.64 18.18
N LEU A 313 -8.55 14.48 18.04
CA LEU A 313 -9.44 14.43 16.88
C LEU A 313 -8.67 14.62 15.57
N LEU A 314 -7.80 15.64 15.50
CA LEU A 314 -7.00 15.96 14.33
C LEU A 314 -6.03 14.81 13.97
N ALA A 315 -5.37 14.23 14.97
CA ALA A 315 -4.49 13.07 14.78
C ALA A 315 -5.26 11.86 14.23
N LEU A 316 -6.47 11.60 14.72
CA LEU A 316 -7.31 10.51 14.20
C LEU A 316 -7.76 10.74 12.75
N LEU A 317 -8.08 11.99 12.37
CA LEU A 317 -8.39 12.32 10.97
C LEU A 317 -7.18 12.08 10.04
N LEU A 318 -5.98 12.44 10.49
CA LEU A 318 -4.72 12.24 9.75
C LEU A 318 -4.38 10.76 9.60
N GLU A 319 -4.53 9.99 10.68
CA GLU A 319 -4.30 8.54 10.68
C GLU A 319 -5.27 7.85 9.71
N ASN A 320 -6.56 8.19 9.77
CA ASN A 320 -7.56 7.61 8.90
C ASN A 320 -7.29 7.91 7.41
N GLN A 321 -6.93 9.16 7.08
CA GLN A 321 -6.55 9.50 5.70
C GLN A 321 -5.33 8.70 5.22
N THR A 322 -4.35 8.49 6.09
CA THR A 322 -3.16 7.71 5.76
C THR A 322 -3.51 6.25 5.47
N ILE A 323 -4.39 5.66 6.29
CA ILE A 323 -4.90 4.29 6.08
C ILE A 323 -5.64 4.19 4.74
N HIS A 324 -6.56 5.12 4.44
CA HIS A 324 -7.27 5.14 3.17
C HIS A 324 -6.31 5.24 1.96
N ARG A 325 -5.33 6.14 2.00
CA ARG A 325 -4.32 6.26 0.93
C ARG A 325 -3.48 5.00 0.75
N GLN A 326 -3.16 4.30 1.85
CA GLN A 326 -2.41 3.04 1.79
C GLN A 326 -3.24 1.92 1.16
N LEU A 327 -4.53 1.85 1.48
CA LEU A 327 -5.46 0.90 0.86
C LEU A 327 -5.59 1.17 -0.64
N ASP A 328 -5.84 2.43 -1.02
CA ASP A 328 -5.96 2.82 -2.44
C ASP A 328 -4.71 2.49 -3.24
N SER A 329 -3.52 2.85 -2.70
CA SER A 329 -2.23 2.53 -3.33
C SER A 329 -2.03 1.02 -3.48
N ARG A 330 -2.37 0.22 -2.47
CA ARG A 330 -2.27 -1.25 -2.53
C ARG A 330 -3.22 -1.84 -3.57
N SER A 331 -4.46 -1.36 -3.65
CA SER A 331 -5.42 -1.80 -4.66
C SER A 331 -4.96 -1.46 -6.08
N GLN A 332 -4.37 -0.28 -6.29
CA GLN A 332 -3.79 0.09 -7.58
C GLN A 332 -2.58 -0.77 -7.94
N TRP A 333 -1.68 -1.01 -6.98
CA TRP A 333 -0.50 -1.84 -7.19
C TRP A 333 -0.87 -3.29 -7.52
N TYR A 334 -1.87 -3.83 -6.82
CA TYR A 334 -2.43 -5.16 -7.10
C TYR A 334 -2.95 -5.27 -8.54
N ARG A 335 -3.78 -4.31 -8.98
CA ARG A 335 -4.27 -4.26 -10.37
C ARG A 335 -3.13 -4.14 -11.37
N ALA A 336 -2.14 -3.29 -11.10
CA ALA A 336 -1.00 -3.10 -11.99
C ALA A 336 -0.21 -4.40 -12.20
N ILE A 337 -0.01 -5.20 -11.14
CA ILE A 337 0.64 -6.51 -11.24
C ILE A 337 -0.16 -7.47 -12.10
N LEU A 338 -1.47 -7.58 -11.86
CA LEU A 338 -2.32 -8.47 -12.65
C LEU A 338 -2.41 -8.05 -14.13
N GLN A 339 -2.39 -6.76 -14.42
CA GLN A 339 -2.50 -6.24 -15.79
C GLN A 339 -1.18 -6.31 -16.57
N ASN A 340 -0.02 -6.25 -15.91
CA ASN A 340 1.29 -6.24 -16.56
C ASN A 340 2.08 -7.54 -16.41
N ALA A 341 1.47 -8.59 -15.85
CA ALA A 341 2.12 -9.90 -15.76
C ALA A 341 2.35 -10.47 -17.16
N ALA A 342 3.59 -10.87 -17.48
CA ALA A 342 3.87 -11.55 -18.76
C ALA A 342 3.27 -12.97 -18.80
N ASP A 343 3.20 -13.64 -17.65
CA ASP A 343 2.55 -14.93 -17.49
C ASP A 343 1.05 -14.75 -17.22
N GLY A 344 0.25 -15.73 -17.61
CA GLY A 344 -1.17 -15.80 -17.28
C GLY A 344 -1.38 -16.15 -15.81
N LEU A 345 -1.64 -15.16 -14.97
CA LEU A 345 -1.96 -15.33 -13.55
C LEU A 345 -3.45 -15.64 -13.32
N SER A 346 -3.74 -16.46 -12.32
CA SER A 346 -5.09 -16.76 -11.83
C SER A 346 -5.11 -17.04 -10.32
N ILE A 347 -6.27 -16.81 -9.71
CA ILE A 347 -6.63 -17.30 -8.38
C ILE A 347 -7.86 -18.18 -8.56
N ILE A 348 -7.83 -19.39 -8.01
CA ILE A 348 -8.93 -20.34 -8.06
C ILE A 348 -9.27 -20.85 -6.66
N ASP A 349 -10.55 -21.17 -6.43
CA ASP A 349 -10.97 -21.81 -5.19
C ASP A 349 -10.58 -23.31 -5.17
N MET A 350 -10.80 -23.96 -4.02
CA MET A 350 -10.53 -25.40 -3.87
C MET A 350 -11.48 -26.31 -4.69
N ASN A 351 -12.54 -25.75 -5.28
CA ASN A 351 -13.41 -26.43 -6.23
C ASN A 351 -12.96 -26.22 -7.69
N GLY A 352 -11.88 -25.48 -7.93
CA GLY A 352 -11.33 -25.19 -9.25
C GLY A 352 -12.05 -24.10 -10.02
N ARG A 353 -12.91 -23.29 -9.37
CA ARG A 353 -13.54 -22.11 -9.99
C ARG A 353 -12.58 -20.93 -10.00
N PHE A 354 -12.52 -20.18 -11.10
CA PHE A 354 -11.74 -18.94 -11.14
C PHE A 354 -12.39 -17.85 -10.30
N LEU A 355 -11.60 -17.27 -9.40
CA LEU A 355 -11.94 -16.12 -8.57
C LEU A 355 -11.34 -14.83 -9.13
N GLU A 356 -10.17 -14.95 -9.77
CA GLU A 356 -9.49 -13.82 -10.41
C GLU A 356 -8.56 -14.29 -11.53
N ALA A 357 -8.32 -13.44 -12.52
CA ALA A 357 -7.41 -13.69 -13.63
C ALA A 357 -6.75 -12.41 -14.13
N SER A 358 -5.51 -12.52 -14.62
CA SER A 358 -4.80 -11.46 -15.34
C SER A 358 -5.33 -11.25 -16.76
N ASP A 359 -5.08 -10.07 -17.32
CA ASP A 359 -5.35 -9.78 -18.74
C ASP A 359 -4.57 -10.73 -19.67
N SER A 360 -3.34 -11.08 -19.28
CA SER A 360 -2.50 -12.01 -20.05
C SER A 360 -3.07 -13.42 -20.11
N LEU A 361 -3.70 -13.91 -19.03
CA LEU A 361 -4.39 -15.20 -19.06
C LEU A 361 -5.63 -15.15 -19.96
N CYS A 362 -6.38 -14.04 -19.89
CA CYS A 362 -7.54 -13.81 -20.75
C CYS A 362 -7.15 -13.83 -22.24
N GLN A 363 -6.08 -13.10 -22.60
CA GLN A 363 -5.55 -13.05 -23.96
C GLN A 363 -5.01 -14.42 -24.42
N MET A 364 -4.26 -15.11 -23.56
CA MET A 364 -3.70 -16.44 -23.84
C MET A 364 -4.80 -17.46 -24.16
N LEU A 365 -5.87 -17.49 -23.35
CA LEU A 365 -6.94 -18.48 -23.53
C LEU A 365 -8.06 -18.03 -24.48
N GLY A 366 -8.15 -16.73 -24.78
CA GLY A 366 -9.19 -16.14 -25.63
C GLY A 366 -10.55 -15.95 -24.94
N TYR A 367 -10.60 -15.96 -23.61
CA TYR A 367 -11.81 -15.70 -22.83
C TYR A 367 -11.78 -14.30 -22.23
N SER A 368 -12.95 -13.68 -22.08
CA SER A 368 -13.06 -12.48 -21.24
C SER A 368 -12.93 -12.83 -19.75
N LEU A 369 -12.57 -11.85 -18.92
CA LEU A 369 -12.51 -12.04 -17.47
C LEU A 369 -13.85 -12.55 -16.90
N ASP A 370 -14.97 -11.96 -17.33
CA ASP A 370 -16.30 -12.36 -16.86
C ASP A 370 -16.62 -13.82 -17.21
N GLU A 371 -16.27 -14.26 -18.43
CA GLU A 371 -16.42 -15.68 -18.81
C GLU A 371 -15.56 -16.59 -17.92
N LEU A 372 -14.29 -16.24 -17.68
CA LEU A 372 -13.39 -17.06 -16.86
C LEU A 372 -13.90 -17.20 -15.42
N LEU A 373 -14.43 -16.13 -14.81
CA LEU A 373 -14.97 -16.16 -13.44
C LEU A 373 -16.20 -17.07 -13.27
N HIS A 374 -16.86 -17.44 -14.37
CA HIS A 374 -17.95 -18.42 -14.42
C HIS A 374 -17.49 -19.82 -14.84
N MET A 375 -16.20 -19.99 -15.14
CA MET A 375 -15.60 -21.25 -15.55
C MET A 375 -14.86 -21.94 -14.41
N HIS A 376 -14.54 -23.20 -14.66
CA HIS A 376 -13.69 -24.03 -13.82
C HIS A 376 -12.46 -24.51 -14.59
N LEU A 377 -11.38 -24.80 -13.87
CA LEU A 377 -10.08 -25.16 -14.42
C LEU A 377 -10.13 -26.37 -15.38
N TRP A 378 -10.97 -27.38 -15.13
CA TRP A 378 -11.11 -28.56 -16.02
C TRP A 378 -11.70 -28.23 -17.39
N GLN A 379 -12.35 -27.08 -17.56
CA GLN A 379 -12.83 -26.65 -18.87
C GLN A 379 -11.67 -26.15 -19.74
N VAL A 380 -10.61 -25.64 -19.11
CA VAL A 380 -9.39 -25.15 -19.74
C VAL A 380 -8.36 -26.26 -19.91
N VAL A 381 -8.23 -27.18 -18.94
CA VAL A 381 -7.24 -28.27 -18.98
C VAL A 381 -7.86 -29.53 -19.63
N PRO A 382 -7.54 -29.86 -20.91
CA PRO A 382 -7.95 -31.11 -21.57
C PRO A 382 -7.71 -32.37 -20.72
N GLY A 383 -8.61 -33.35 -20.84
CA GLY A 383 -8.49 -34.65 -20.17
C GLY A 383 -8.72 -34.64 -18.66
N SER A 384 -8.92 -33.46 -18.05
CA SER A 384 -9.18 -33.34 -16.62
C SER A 384 -10.65 -33.49 -16.28
N THR A 385 -10.94 -34.11 -15.13
CA THR A 385 -12.29 -34.20 -14.55
C THR A 385 -12.38 -33.29 -13.32
N PRO A 386 -13.60 -32.93 -12.87
CA PRO A 386 -13.76 -32.18 -11.62
C PRO A 386 -13.09 -32.87 -10.42
N GLN A 387 -13.10 -34.21 -10.39
CA GLN A 387 -12.50 -34.97 -9.29
C GLN A 387 -10.96 -34.98 -9.35
N SER A 388 -10.37 -35.10 -10.55
CA SER A 388 -8.91 -35.06 -10.71
C SER A 388 -8.34 -33.68 -10.39
N ILE A 389 -9.04 -32.60 -10.77
CA ILE A 389 -8.66 -31.24 -10.38
C ILE A 389 -8.73 -31.09 -8.87
N ARG A 390 -9.84 -31.43 -8.22
CA ARG A 390 -9.96 -31.30 -6.75
C ARG A 390 -8.87 -32.08 -6.00
N GLN A 391 -8.54 -33.29 -6.44
CA GLN A 391 -7.42 -34.05 -5.87
C GLN A 391 -6.09 -33.34 -6.03
N ARG A 392 -5.81 -32.77 -7.21
CA ARG A 392 -4.59 -31.99 -7.45
C ARG A 392 -4.52 -30.74 -6.57
N LEU A 393 -5.60 -29.96 -6.51
CA LEU A 393 -5.67 -28.75 -5.65
C LEU A 393 -5.50 -29.10 -4.17
N ALA A 394 -6.07 -30.22 -3.72
CA ALA A 394 -5.94 -30.71 -2.35
C ALA A 394 -4.51 -31.17 -2.02
N ALA A 395 -3.76 -31.67 -3.00
CA ALA A 395 -2.35 -32.06 -2.85
C ALA A 395 -1.38 -30.86 -2.90
N THR A 396 -1.74 -29.77 -3.59
CA THR A 396 -0.88 -28.58 -3.74
C THR A 396 -0.53 -27.95 -2.39
N GLY A 397 0.78 -27.89 -2.08
CA GLY A 397 1.31 -27.28 -0.87
C GLY A 397 1.50 -25.75 -0.95
N GLU A 398 1.95 -25.16 0.16
CA GLU A 398 2.29 -23.73 0.25
C GLU A 398 3.63 -23.41 -0.44
N ASP A 399 4.58 -24.36 -0.44
CA ASP A 399 5.87 -24.25 -1.13
C ASP A 399 5.71 -24.16 -2.66
N GLY A 400 4.57 -24.62 -3.17
CA GLY A 400 4.21 -24.59 -4.58
C GLY A 400 4.91 -25.65 -5.43
N GLU A 401 4.39 -25.83 -6.64
CA GLU A 401 4.84 -26.84 -7.59
C GLU A 401 4.86 -26.22 -8.99
N THR A 402 5.83 -26.59 -9.81
CA THR A 402 5.88 -26.20 -11.22
C THR A 402 5.94 -27.44 -12.10
N PHE A 403 5.05 -27.50 -13.10
CA PHE A 403 4.93 -28.65 -13.99
C PHE A 403 4.46 -28.22 -15.38
N GLU A 404 4.77 -29.01 -16.40
CA GLU A 404 4.22 -28.80 -17.74
C GLU A 404 2.79 -29.34 -17.84
N SER A 405 1.96 -28.62 -18.59
CA SER A 405 0.57 -28.99 -18.88
C SER A 405 0.17 -28.50 -20.27
N VAL A 406 -1.08 -28.79 -20.64
CA VAL A 406 -1.67 -28.32 -21.88
C VAL A 406 -2.97 -27.63 -21.52
N ASN A 407 -3.14 -26.41 -22.01
CA ASN A 407 -4.39 -25.67 -21.92
C ASN A 407 -5.08 -25.66 -23.28
N ARG A 408 -6.42 -25.55 -23.25
CA ARG A 408 -7.24 -25.39 -24.44
C ARG A 408 -7.86 -23.99 -24.44
N THR A 409 -7.66 -23.28 -25.54
CA THR A 409 -8.25 -21.97 -25.79
C THR A 409 -9.75 -22.07 -26.08
N LYS A 410 -10.45 -20.92 -26.04
CA LYS A 410 -11.87 -20.80 -26.44
C LYS A 410 -12.16 -21.36 -27.83
N HIS A 411 -11.20 -21.27 -28.75
CA HIS A 411 -11.33 -21.75 -30.13
C HIS A 411 -10.91 -23.23 -30.29
N GLY A 412 -10.56 -23.92 -29.20
CA GLY A 412 -10.17 -25.33 -29.23
C GLY A 412 -8.69 -25.61 -29.49
N ALA A 413 -7.88 -24.59 -29.80
CA ALA A 413 -6.44 -24.75 -29.97
C ALA A 413 -5.77 -25.16 -28.65
N LEU A 414 -4.78 -26.04 -28.74
CA LEU A 414 -3.98 -26.52 -27.61
C LEU A 414 -2.72 -25.67 -27.45
N LEU A 415 -2.43 -25.27 -26.21
CA LEU A 415 -1.26 -24.49 -25.84
C LEU A 415 -0.44 -25.30 -24.83
N ASP A 416 0.83 -25.50 -25.13
CA ASP A 416 1.78 -26.04 -24.15
C ASP A 416 2.07 -24.94 -23.12
N VAL A 417 1.81 -25.24 -21.85
CA VAL A 417 2.00 -24.29 -20.76
C VAL A 417 2.86 -24.88 -19.65
N GLU A 418 3.72 -24.05 -19.08
CA GLU A 418 4.36 -24.33 -17.79
C GLU A 418 3.52 -23.68 -16.70
N VAL A 419 3.02 -24.49 -15.77
CA VAL A 419 2.12 -24.04 -14.70
C VAL A 419 2.86 -24.08 -13.38
N SER A 420 2.92 -22.94 -12.69
CA SER A 420 3.32 -22.86 -11.28
C SER A 420 2.09 -22.64 -10.42
N ALA A 421 1.81 -23.56 -9.50
CA ALA A 421 0.66 -23.49 -8.60
C ALA A 421 1.11 -23.52 -7.14
N ARG A 422 0.52 -22.69 -6.28
CA ARG A 422 0.76 -22.72 -4.83
C ARG A 422 -0.51 -22.42 -4.04
N ARG A 423 -0.63 -22.99 -2.84
CA ARG A 423 -1.74 -22.67 -1.93
C ARG A 423 -1.46 -21.40 -1.15
N LEU A 424 -2.47 -20.54 -1.03
CA LEU A 424 -2.45 -19.32 -0.22
C LEU A 424 -3.74 -19.23 0.63
N MET A 425 -3.71 -18.38 1.65
CA MET A 425 -4.88 -18.03 2.45
C MET A 425 -5.40 -16.64 2.04
N LEU A 426 -6.62 -16.57 1.52
CA LEU A 426 -7.31 -15.33 1.16
C LEU A 426 -8.58 -15.22 2.02
N ASP A 427 -8.69 -14.17 2.83
CA ASP A 427 -9.81 -13.95 3.78
C ASP A 427 -10.12 -15.17 4.67
N GLY A 428 -9.07 -15.90 5.09
CA GLY A 428 -9.20 -17.09 5.93
C GLY A 428 -9.65 -18.35 5.18
N GLN A 429 -9.78 -18.30 3.85
CA GLN A 429 -10.09 -19.45 3.00
C GLN A 429 -8.87 -19.88 2.18
N PRO A 430 -8.63 -21.19 2.02
CA PRO A 430 -7.58 -21.68 1.15
C PRO A 430 -7.95 -21.45 -0.32
N VAL A 431 -7.03 -20.87 -1.08
CA VAL A 431 -7.12 -20.66 -2.53
C VAL A 431 -5.83 -21.14 -3.20
N ILE A 432 -5.88 -21.38 -4.51
CA ILE A 432 -4.69 -21.69 -5.30
C ILE A 432 -4.37 -20.49 -6.18
N TRP A 433 -3.14 -19.98 -6.05
CA TRP A 433 -2.55 -19.06 -7.02
C TRP A 433 -1.86 -19.87 -8.10
N GLY A 434 -2.16 -19.55 -9.36
CA GLY A 434 -1.58 -20.19 -10.53
C GLY A 434 -0.95 -19.17 -11.47
N SER A 435 0.26 -19.46 -11.95
CA SER A 435 0.87 -18.80 -13.11
C SER A 435 0.95 -19.81 -14.25
N ALA A 436 0.52 -19.43 -15.44
CA ALA A 436 0.64 -20.21 -16.66
C ALA A 436 1.49 -19.45 -17.67
N ARG A 437 2.62 -20.03 -18.07
CA ARG A 437 3.50 -19.49 -19.10
C ARG A 437 3.37 -20.29 -20.37
N ASP A 438 3.19 -19.62 -21.51
CA ASP A 438 3.23 -20.25 -22.82
C ASP A 438 4.67 -20.71 -23.13
N ILE A 439 4.84 -22.01 -23.38
CA ILE A 439 6.12 -22.63 -23.74
C ILE A 439 6.10 -23.25 -25.14
N SER A 440 5.09 -22.96 -25.97
CA SER A 440 4.96 -23.50 -27.32
C SER A 440 6.16 -23.17 -28.20
N GLN A 441 6.67 -21.93 -28.15
CA GLN A 441 7.87 -21.53 -28.91
C GLN A 441 9.13 -22.27 -28.42
N ARG A 442 9.27 -22.45 -27.10
CA ARG A 442 10.38 -23.20 -26.48
C ARG A 442 10.39 -24.64 -26.98
N LYS A 443 9.23 -25.32 -26.95
CA LYS A 443 9.10 -26.72 -27.40
C LYS A 443 9.26 -26.87 -28.92
N ALA A 444 8.80 -25.92 -29.72
CA ALA A 444 9.02 -25.93 -31.17
C ALA A 444 10.50 -25.82 -31.51
N LEU A 445 11.23 -24.91 -30.86
CA LEU A 445 12.66 -24.75 -31.07
C LEU A 445 13.45 -25.99 -30.60
N GLN A 446 13.07 -26.56 -29.45
CA GLN A 446 13.66 -27.79 -28.96
C GLN A 446 13.50 -28.95 -29.97
N ARG A 447 12.29 -29.13 -30.53
CA ARG A 447 12.04 -30.15 -31.57
C ARG A 447 12.90 -29.94 -32.82
N ILE A 448 13.06 -28.69 -33.26
CA ILE A 448 13.92 -28.36 -34.41
C ILE A 448 15.38 -28.72 -34.11
N LEU A 449 15.89 -28.39 -32.92
CA LEU A 449 17.25 -28.72 -32.51
C LEU A 449 17.47 -30.24 -32.41
N GLU A 450 16.50 -30.99 -31.88
CA GLU A 450 16.55 -32.45 -31.81
C GLU A 450 16.55 -33.09 -33.22
N GLN A 451 15.76 -32.57 -34.16
CA GLN A 451 15.78 -33.03 -35.55
C GLN A 451 17.12 -32.74 -36.24
N GLN A 452 17.69 -31.55 -36.06
CA GLN A 452 19.00 -31.20 -36.62
C GLN A 452 20.15 -32.01 -36.01
N ALA A 453 19.98 -32.51 -34.78
CA ALA A 453 20.98 -33.35 -34.13
C ALA A 453 20.98 -34.81 -34.62
N THR A 454 19.95 -35.27 -35.34
CA THR A 454 19.77 -36.70 -35.68
C THR A 454 19.90 -37.04 -37.16
N ILE A 455 19.48 -36.15 -38.05
CA ILE A 455 19.38 -36.41 -39.50
C ILE A 455 20.35 -35.51 -40.29
N ASP A 456 20.90 -36.00 -41.40
CA ASP A 456 21.65 -35.18 -42.37
C ASP A 456 20.66 -34.41 -43.24
N ALA A 457 20.71 -33.08 -43.17
CA ALA A 457 19.72 -32.21 -43.80
C ALA A 457 19.71 -32.28 -45.34
N LEU A 458 20.78 -32.79 -45.96
CA LEU A 458 20.87 -32.90 -47.42
C LEU A 458 20.27 -34.21 -47.94
N THR A 459 20.46 -35.31 -47.21
CA THR A 459 20.10 -36.65 -47.70
C THR A 459 18.90 -37.28 -47.01
N GLY A 460 18.38 -36.69 -45.93
CA GLY A 460 17.27 -37.25 -45.15
C GLY A 460 17.64 -38.48 -44.29
N LEU A 461 18.83 -39.03 -44.47
CA LEU A 461 19.35 -40.18 -43.73
C LEU A 461 19.97 -39.78 -42.38
N PHE A 462 20.32 -40.75 -41.53
CA PHE A 462 20.98 -40.44 -40.25
C PHE A 462 22.32 -39.71 -40.46
N ASN A 463 22.59 -38.72 -39.61
CA ASN A 463 23.91 -38.10 -39.58
C ASN A 463 24.94 -39.04 -38.94
N ARG A 464 26.23 -38.76 -39.16
CA ARG A 464 27.34 -39.59 -38.67
C ARG A 464 27.24 -39.92 -37.17
N PRO A 465 27.03 -38.97 -36.23
CA PRO A 465 26.91 -39.31 -34.81
C PRO A 465 25.79 -40.31 -34.51
N THR A 466 24.62 -40.13 -35.13
CA THR A 466 23.44 -40.97 -34.89
C THR A 466 23.63 -42.37 -35.47
N LEU A 467 24.20 -42.45 -36.68
CA LEU A 467 24.52 -43.74 -37.30
C LEU A 467 25.50 -44.56 -36.46
N LEU A 468 26.57 -43.94 -35.96
CA LEU A 468 27.56 -44.62 -35.12
C LEU A 468 26.96 -45.12 -33.80
N ALA A 469 26.10 -44.32 -33.16
CA ALA A 469 25.40 -44.75 -31.95
C ALA A 469 24.46 -45.94 -32.21
N ARG A 470 23.79 -45.97 -33.37
CA ARG A 470 22.97 -47.10 -33.79
C ARG A 470 23.80 -48.34 -34.10
N LEU A 471 24.97 -48.18 -34.73
CA LEU A 471 25.91 -49.29 -34.96
C LEU A 471 26.32 -49.94 -33.64
N GLU A 472 26.71 -49.16 -32.64
CA GLU A 472 27.05 -49.68 -31.30
C GLU A 472 25.90 -50.50 -30.71
N THR A 473 24.68 -49.97 -30.81
CA THR A 473 23.47 -50.65 -30.30
C THR A 473 23.20 -51.96 -31.04
N GLN A 474 23.27 -51.95 -32.37
CA GLN A 474 23.03 -53.13 -33.21
C GLN A 474 24.12 -54.20 -33.04
N LEU A 475 25.38 -53.78 -32.86
CA LEU A 475 26.50 -54.67 -32.63
C LEU A 475 26.34 -55.41 -31.29
N GLN A 476 25.96 -54.71 -30.21
CA GLN A 476 25.68 -55.33 -28.93
C GLN A 476 24.52 -56.35 -29.03
N LEU A 477 23.43 -55.97 -29.72
CA LEU A 477 22.29 -56.87 -29.93
C LEU A 477 22.68 -58.12 -30.73
N ALA A 478 23.43 -57.95 -31.83
CA ALA A 478 23.88 -59.04 -32.67
C ALA A 478 24.82 -60.01 -31.94
N GLN A 479 25.75 -59.48 -31.12
CA GLN A 479 26.64 -60.29 -30.28
C GLN A 479 25.86 -61.11 -29.23
N VAL A 480 24.89 -60.50 -28.56
CA VAL A 480 24.05 -61.18 -27.55
C VAL A 480 23.16 -62.25 -28.18
N GLN A 481 22.60 -61.98 -29.35
CA GLN A 481 21.68 -62.89 -30.03
C GLN A 481 22.37 -63.91 -30.93
N HIS A 482 23.70 -63.84 -31.06
CA HIS A 482 24.48 -64.58 -32.06
C HIS A 482 23.88 -64.45 -33.48
N ALA A 483 23.36 -63.27 -33.79
CA ALA A 483 22.76 -62.96 -35.08
C ALA A 483 23.80 -62.28 -36.00
N PRO A 484 23.75 -62.50 -37.32
CA PRO A 484 24.63 -61.80 -38.24
C PRO A 484 24.30 -60.30 -38.29
N LEU A 485 25.31 -59.47 -38.47
CA LEU A 485 25.19 -58.03 -38.71
C LEU A 485 26.18 -57.66 -39.80
N SER A 486 25.69 -57.13 -40.91
CA SER A 486 26.55 -56.65 -42.00
C SER A 486 26.56 -55.13 -42.07
N VAL A 487 27.69 -54.57 -42.48
CA VAL A 487 27.89 -53.13 -42.69
C VAL A 487 28.39 -52.92 -44.12
N LEU A 488 27.75 -51.97 -44.80
CA LEU A 488 28.15 -51.53 -46.14
C LEU A 488 28.75 -50.13 -46.01
N MET A 489 29.92 -49.91 -46.61
CA MET A 489 30.47 -48.59 -46.86
C MET A 489 30.31 -48.27 -48.33
N LEU A 490 29.60 -47.20 -48.66
CA LEU A 490 29.25 -46.80 -50.01
C LEU A 490 29.89 -45.44 -50.31
N ASP A 491 30.45 -45.30 -51.51
CA ASP A 491 30.97 -44.03 -52.00
C ASP A 491 30.61 -43.83 -53.48
N LEU A 492 30.27 -42.59 -53.83
CA LEU A 492 29.95 -42.20 -55.20
C LEU A 492 31.21 -42.03 -56.05
N ASP A 493 31.31 -42.81 -57.11
CA ASP A 493 32.45 -42.78 -58.00
C ASP A 493 32.56 -41.44 -58.72
N HIS A 494 33.77 -40.87 -58.72
CA HIS A 494 34.09 -39.63 -59.41
C HIS A 494 33.22 -38.43 -59.01
N PHE A 495 32.62 -38.42 -57.81
CA PHE A 495 31.73 -37.34 -57.36
C PHE A 495 32.40 -35.96 -57.39
N LYS A 496 33.69 -35.88 -57.06
CA LYS A 496 34.47 -34.63 -57.23
C LYS A 496 34.40 -34.06 -58.65
N GLN A 497 34.42 -34.90 -59.69
CA GLN A 497 34.29 -34.44 -61.07
C GLN A 497 32.90 -33.88 -61.38
N ILE A 498 31.86 -34.41 -60.73
CA ILE A 498 30.50 -33.87 -60.83
C ILE A 498 30.48 -32.45 -60.25
N ASN A 499 31.04 -32.26 -59.05
CA ASN A 499 31.14 -30.94 -58.43
C ASN A 499 31.98 -29.96 -59.25
N ASP A 500 33.15 -30.40 -59.73
CA ASP A 500 34.07 -29.55 -60.49
C ASP A 500 33.48 -29.14 -61.85
N ARG A 501 32.64 -29.99 -62.46
CA ARG A 501 32.06 -29.76 -63.80
C ARG A 501 30.70 -29.07 -63.78
N TYR A 502 29.83 -29.42 -62.84
CA TYR A 502 28.43 -28.98 -62.80
C TYR A 502 28.09 -28.12 -61.57
N GLY A 503 29.06 -27.92 -60.66
CA GLY A 503 28.92 -27.12 -59.45
C GLY A 503 28.37 -27.90 -58.26
N HIS A 504 28.59 -27.35 -57.06
CA HIS A 504 28.19 -27.99 -55.80
C HIS A 504 26.69 -28.25 -55.69
N HIS A 505 25.84 -27.38 -56.25
CA HIS A 505 24.40 -27.61 -56.26
C HIS A 505 24.00 -28.89 -57.02
N ALA A 506 24.71 -29.22 -58.10
CA ALA A 506 24.50 -30.47 -58.82
C ALA A 506 24.93 -31.68 -57.97
N GLY A 507 26.03 -31.56 -57.23
CA GLY A 507 26.44 -32.57 -56.25
C GLY A 507 25.43 -32.75 -55.12
N ASP A 508 24.84 -31.66 -54.63
CA ASP A 508 23.80 -31.69 -53.59
C ASP A 508 22.56 -32.46 -54.07
N LEU A 509 22.10 -32.20 -55.29
CA LEU A 509 21.00 -32.96 -55.91
C LEU A 509 21.34 -34.45 -56.06
N VAL A 510 22.60 -34.77 -56.36
CA VAL A 510 23.07 -36.15 -56.44
C VAL A 510 23.01 -36.85 -55.09
N LEU A 511 23.47 -36.19 -54.03
CA LEU A 511 23.46 -36.75 -52.68
C LEU A 511 22.04 -36.90 -52.13
N ALA A 512 21.15 -35.95 -52.42
CA ALA A 512 19.73 -36.04 -52.05
C ALA A 512 19.05 -37.23 -52.73
N ALA A 513 19.21 -37.37 -54.06
CA ALA A 513 18.63 -38.47 -54.81
C ALA A 513 19.18 -39.85 -54.38
N LEU A 514 20.45 -39.91 -53.98
CA LEU A 514 21.02 -41.12 -53.39
C LEU A 514 20.37 -41.43 -52.03
N GLY A 515 20.13 -40.42 -51.20
CA GLY A 515 19.42 -40.57 -49.93
C GLY A 515 18.05 -41.23 -50.12
N ASP A 516 17.24 -40.67 -51.03
CA ASP A 516 15.92 -41.18 -51.38
C ASP A 516 15.98 -42.64 -51.90
N ALA A 517 16.91 -42.93 -52.81
CA ALA A 517 17.07 -44.27 -53.37
C ALA A 517 17.47 -45.31 -52.31
N LEU A 518 18.33 -44.94 -51.36
CA LEU A 518 18.71 -45.84 -50.27
C LEU A 518 17.52 -46.08 -49.31
N GLU A 519 16.72 -45.06 -49.01
CA GLU A 519 15.54 -45.22 -48.16
C GLU A 519 14.49 -46.15 -48.79
N GLU A 520 14.30 -46.11 -50.12
CA GLU A 520 13.36 -46.99 -50.83
C GLU A 520 13.79 -48.47 -50.87
N VAL A 521 15.09 -48.75 -50.92
CA VAL A 521 15.62 -50.12 -51.03
C VAL A 521 15.68 -50.85 -49.68
N LEU A 522 15.77 -50.10 -48.58
CA LEU A 522 16.03 -50.63 -47.25
C LEU A 522 14.78 -51.09 -46.50
N ARG A 523 14.95 -52.10 -45.64
CA ARG A 523 13.88 -52.59 -44.75
C ARG A 523 13.77 -51.70 -43.52
N GLU A 524 12.66 -51.79 -42.79
CA GLU A 524 12.46 -51.05 -41.53
C GLU A 524 13.54 -51.35 -40.46
N SER A 525 14.14 -52.55 -40.49
CA SER A 525 15.24 -52.94 -39.61
C SER A 525 16.60 -52.36 -40.00
N ASP A 526 16.75 -51.96 -41.26
CA ASP A 526 18.02 -51.50 -41.82
C ASP A 526 18.19 -50.01 -41.52
N VAL A 527 19.45 -49.57 -41.41
CA VAL A 527 19.76 -48.18 -41.05
C VAL A 527 20.77 -47.63 -42.02
N ALA A 528 20.45 -46.53 -42.70
CA ALA A 528 21.40 -45.81 -43.53
C ALA A 528 21.74 -44.44 -42.93
N GLY A 529 22.98 -44.02 -43.11
CA GLY A 529 23.42 -42.69 -42.72
C GLY A 529 24.62 -42.21 -43.53
N ARG A 530 24.80 -40.89 -43.54
CA ARG A 530 25.92 -40.24 -44.22
C ARG A 530 27.08 -40.06 -43.26
N ILE A 531 28.24 -40.59 -43.62
CA ILE A 531 29.47 -40.52 -42.81
C ILE A 531 30.18 -39.17 -43.04
N GLY A 532 30.19 -38.69 -44.29
CA GLY A 532 30.74 -37.38 -44.65
C GLY A 532 31.02 -37.29 -46.15
N GLY A 533 31.00 -36.07 -46.71
CA GLY A 533 31.27 -35.89 -48.15
C GLY A 533 30.31 -36.71 -49.02
N GLU A 534 30.86 -37.63 -49.80
CA GLU A 534 30.14 -38.56 -50.69
C GLU A 534 30.01 -39.99 -50.12
N GLU A 535 30.37 -40.19 -48.84
CA GLU A 535 30.43 -41.49 -48.17
C GLU A 535 29.18 -41.75 -47.31
N PHE A 536 28.60 -42.93 -47.51
CA PHE A 536 27.42 -43.43 -46.81
C PHE A 536 27.74 -44.78 -46.16
N CYS A 537 27.05 -45.07 -45.06
CA CYS A 537 27.18 -46.35 -44.39
C CYS A 537 25.80 -46.90 -44.06
N LEU A 538 25.62 -48.19 -44.32
CA LEU A 538 24.40 -48.92 -44.06
C LEU A 538 24.66 -50.04 -43.06
N LEU A 539 23.73 -50.21 -42.13
CA LEU A 539 23.71 -51.26 -41.13
C LEU A 539 22.57 -52.22 -41.49
N LEU A 540 22.90 -53.51 -41.60
CA LEU A 540 21.97 -54.56 -42.03
C LEU A 540 21.88 -55.65 -40.94
N PRO A 541 21.07 -55.43 -39.89
CA PRO A 541 20.87 -56.42 -38.83
C PRO A 541 20.20 -57.68 -39.39
N GLY A 542 20.72 -58.85 -39.02
CA GLY A 542 20.18 -60.14 -39.43
C GLY A 542 20.60 -60.60 -40.84
N LEU A 543 21.45 -59.85 -41.55
CA LEU A 543 21.96 -60.24 -42.88
C LEU A 543 23.40 -60.77 -42.78
N GLY A 544 23.61 -61.97 -43.33
CA GLY A 544 24.95 -62.54 -43.50
C GLY A 544 25.71 -61.94 -44.68
N LEU A 545 27.00 -62.29 -44.82
CA LEU A 545 27.89 -61.70 -45.83
C LEU A 545 27.38 -61.86 -47.27
N HIS A 546 26.82 -63.03 -47.62
CA HIS A 546 26.34 -63.28 -48.98
C HIS A 546 25.10 -62.46 -49.32
N GLU A 547 24.12 -62.43 -48.40
CA GLU A 547 22.89 -61.63 -48.56
C GLU A 547 23.19 -60.13 -48.59
N ALA A 548 24.17 -59.68 -47.81
CA ALA A 548 24.63 -58.30 -47.81
C ALA A 548 25.33 -57.91 -49.13
N LEU A 549 26.09 -58.84 -49.74
CA LEU A 549 26.68 -58.64 -51.07
C LEU A 549 25.60 -58.57 -52.15
N ASP A 550 24.60 -59.45 -52.11
CA ASP A 550 23.48 -59.41 -53.07
C ASP A 550 22.69 -58.09 -52.96
N LEU A 551 22.49 -57.59 -51.74
CA LEU A 551 21.87 -56.28 -51.54
C LEU A 551 22.77 -55.13 -52.03
N ALA A 552 24.09 -55.22 -51.81
CA ALA A 552 25.03 -54.22 -52.29
C ALA A 552 25.04 -54.12 -53.82
N GLU A 553 25.05 -55.24 -54.54
CA GLU A 553 24.96 -55.24 -56.01
C GLU A 553 23.63 -54.65 -56.50
N ARG A 554 22.51 -54.99 -55.85
CA ARG A 554 21.22 -54.36 -56.17
C ARG A 554 21.24 -52.83 -55.97
N ILE A 555 21.81 -52.35 -54.86
CA ILE A 555 21.96 -50.92 -54.61
C ILE A 555 22.80 -50.26 -55.71
N ILE A 556 23.86 -50.92 -56.17
CA ILE A 556 24.72 -50.41 -57.24
C ILE A 556 23.96 -50.32 -58.57
N ASP A 557 23.18 -51.33 -58.92
CA ASP A 557 22.34 -51.35 -60.10
C ASP A 557 21.31 -50.22 -60.04
N ASP A 558 20.56 -50.12 -58.93
CA ASP A 558 19.53 -49.09 -58.72
C ASP A 558 20.13 -47.67 -58.82
N ILE A 559 21.30 -47.43 -58.22
CA ILE A 559 22.02 -46.15 -58.32
C ILE A 559 22.45 -45.83 -59.75
N SER A 560 22.89 -46.84 -60.52
CA SER A 560 23.31 -46.66 -61.92
C SER A 560 22.17 -46.29 -62.86
N GLU A 561 20.94 -46.64 -62.49
CA GLU A 561 19.73 -46.31 -63.23
C GLU A 561 19.21 -44.90 -62.93
N LEU A 562 19.62 -44.28 -61.82
CA LEU A 562 19.21 -42.92 -61.46
C LEU A 562 19.57 -41.91 -62.57
N ARG A 563 18.60 -41.07 -62.93
CA ARG A 563 18.76 -39.96 -63.89
C ARG A 563 18.41 -38.67 -63.19
N ILE A 564 19.44 -37.93 -62.78
CA ILE A 564 19.30 -36.79 -61.89
C ILE A 564 19.38 -35.51 -62.72
N GLN A 565 18.27 -34.78 -62.78
CA GLN A 565 18.18 -33.54 -63.57
C GLN A 565 18.87 -32.39 -62.83
N SER A 566 19.88 -31.78 -63.45
CA SER A 566 20.52 -30.56 -62.96
C SER A 566 20.56 -29.52 -64.08
N GLY A 567 19.65 -28.54 -64.03
CA GLY A 567 19.49 -27.54 -65.09
C GLY A 567 19.10 -28.18 -66.43
N HIS A 568 19.99 -28.11 -67.43
CA HIS A 568 19.82 -28.74 -68.74
C HIS A 568 20.57 -30.07 -68.90
N HIS A 569 21.22 -30.55 -67.84
CA HIS A 569 21.99 -31.79 -67.85
C HIS A 569 21.27 -32.90 -67.11
N ILE A 570 21.41 -34.13 -67.62
CA ILE A 570 21.02 -35.36 -66.92
C ILE A 570 22.31 -36.01 -66.44
N LEU A 571 22.44 -36.17 -65.13
CA LEU A 571 23.58 -36.79 -64.49
C LEU A 571 23.30 -38.28 -64.30
N ALA A 572 24.28 -39.10 -64.68
CA ALA A 572 24.36 -40.51 -64.34
C ALA A 572 25.53 -40.70 -63.38
N ILE A 573 25.34 -41.54 -62.38
CA ILE A 573 26.30 -41.79 -61.31
C ILE A 573 26.55 -43.28 -61.18
N THR A 574 27.71 -43.64 -60.66
CA THR A 574 28.01 -45.00 -60.22
C THR A 574 28.52 -44.95 -58.80
N SER A 575 28.41 -46.06 -58.08
CA SER A 575 28.90 -46.19 -56.71
C SER A 575 29.76 -47.43 -56.56
N SER A 576 30.74 -47.35 -55.67
CA SER A 576 31.48 -48.51 -55.19
C SER A 576 31.02 -48.83 -53.76
N ILE A 577 30.90 -50.12 -53.44
CA ILE A 577 30.47 -50.56 -52.09
C ILE A 577 31.47 -51.56 -51.51
N GLY A 578 31.89 -51.34 -50.27
CA GLY A 578 32.61 -52.30 -49.45
C GLY A 578 31.69 -52.97 -48.44
N VAL A 579 31.74 -54.29 -48.35
CA VAL A 579 30.86 -55.09 -47.47
C VAL A 579 31.69 -55.82 -46.42
N ALA A 580 31.27 -55.73 -45.16
CA ALA A 580 31.82 -56.53 -44.06
C ALA A 580 30.71 -57.10 -43.19
N CYS A 581 30.86 -58.34 -42.76
CA CYS A 581 29.98 -59.00 -41.78
C CYS A 581 30.68 -59.12 -40.43
N LEU A 582 29.94 -58.96 -39.34
CA LEU A 582 30.40 -59.07 -37.96
C LEU A 582 31.11 -60.42 -37.71
N GLN A 583 32.29 -60.35 -37.09
CA GLN A 583 33.09 -61.47 -36.62
C GLN A 583 33.21 -61.45 -35.08
N ALA A 584 33.69 -62.54 -34.49
CA ALA A 584 33.70 -62.72 -33.02
C ALA A 584 34.51 -61.65 -32.27
N ASP A 585 35.60 -61.16 -32.86
CA ASP A 585 36.51 -60.17 -32.25
C ASP A 585 36.28 -58.74 -32.76
N ASP A 586 35.18 -58.50 -33.47
CA ASP A 586 34.88 -57.16 -33.99
C ASP A 586 34.32 -56.22 -32.91
N ASP A 587 34.83 -55.00 -32.92
CA ASP A 587 34.15 -53.83 -32.39
C ASP A 587 33.61 -52.96 -33.55
N SER A 588 32.93 -51.86 -33.22
CA SER A 588 32.36 -50.95 -34.22
C SER A 588 33.43 -50.37 -35.16
N ARG A 589 34.67 -50.18 -34.68
CA ARG A 589 35.77 -49.59 -35.44
C ARG A 589 36.39 -50.63 -36.38
N THR A 590 36.63 -51.85 -35.92
CA THR A 590 37.23 -52.90 -36.76
C THR A 590 36.27 -53.33 -37.86
N LEU A 591 34.97 -53.42 -37.57
CA LEU A 591 33.94 -53.75 -38.56
C LEU A 591 33.85 -52.67 -39.65
N LEU A 592 33.79 -51.39 -39.26
CA LEU A 592 33.81 -50.28 -40.21
C LEU A 592 35.11 -50.22 -41.03
N ALA A 593 36.27 -50.42 -40.39
CA ALA A 593 37.56 -50.41 -41.07
C ALA A 593 37.69 -51.53 -42.11
N ARG A 594 37.08 -52.69 -41.86
CA ARG A 594 36.99 -53.79 -42.83
C ARG A 594 36.08 -53.44 -44.01
N ALA A 595 34.92 -52.84 -43.76
CA ALA A 595 34.02 -52.37 -44.82
C ALA A 595 34.72 -51.30 -45.68
N ASP A 596 35.42 -50.36 -45.05
CA ASP A 596 36.18 -49.30 -45.73
C ASP A 596 37.34 -49.86 -46.58
N SER A 597 38.09 -50.83 -46.03
CA SER A 597 39.15 -51.52 -46.79
C SER A 597 38.59 -52.26 -48.01
N ALA A 598 37.41 -52.86 -47.87
CA ALA A 598 36.72 -53.51 -48.98
C ALA A 598 36.23 -52.49 -50.03
N LEU A 599 35.75 -51.32 -49.61
CA LEU A 599 35.38 -50.22 -50.50
C LEU A 599 36.60 -49.71 -51.27
N TYR A 600 37.75 -49.55 -50.61
CA TYR A 600 38.99 -49.18 -51.28
C TYR A 600 39.40 -50.22 -52.34
N ALA A 601 39.25 -51.51 -52.04
CA ALA A 601 39.48 -52.59 -53.00
C ALA A 601 38.50 -52.52 -54.19
N ALA A 602 37.21 -52.22 -53.95
CA ALA A 602 36.22 -52.00 -55.01
C ALA A 602 36.65 -50.85 -55.95
N LYS A 603 37.09 -49.72 -55.39
CA LYS A 603 37.57 -48.57 -56.18
C LYS A 603 38.83 -48.91 -56.98
N ALA A 604 39.76 -49.67 -56.40
CA ALA A 604 41.00 -50.08 -57.06
C ALA A 604 40.77 -51.11 -58.19
N ALA A 605 39.77 -51.99 -58.04
CA ALA A 605 39.46 -53.04 -59.00
C ALA A 605 38.71 -52.55 -60.25
N GLY A 606 38.41 -51.25 -60.35
CA GLY A 606 37.75 -50.64 -61.49
C GLY A 606 36.43 -49.95 -61.17
N ARG A 607 36.09 -49.76 -59.88
CA ARG A 607 34.86 -49.08 -59.41
C ARG A 607 33.56 -49.80 -59.83
N HIS A 608 32.42 -49.21 -59.49
CA HIS A 608 31.08 -49.67 -59.84
C HIS A 608 30.85 -51.17 -59.56
N ARG A 609 31.07 -51.57 -58.30
CA ARG A 609 30.96 -52.96 -57.84
C ARG A 609 30.90 -53.06 -56.32
N ALA A 610 30.39 -54.18 -55.82
CA ALA A 610 30.52 -54.53 -54.42
C ALA A 610 31.75 -55.42 -54.20
N VAL A 611 32.50 -55.21 -53.13
CA VAL A 611 33.60 -56.09 -52.72
C VAL A 611 33.46 -56.42 -51.24
N ALA A 612 33.71 -57.67 -50.89
CA ALA A 612 34.01 -58.10 -49.52
C ALA A 612 35.42 -58.67 -49.47
N LEU A 613 36.18 -58.35 -48.42
CA LEU A 613 37.47 -58.99 -48.16
C LEU A 613 37.23 -60.25 -47.33
N SER A 614 37.59 -61.43 -47.85
CA SER A 614 37.61 -62.66 -47.05
C SER A 614 38.77 -62.62 -46.06
N ALA A 615 38.56 -63.14 -44.86
CA ALA A 615 39.53 -63.14 -43.78
C ALA A 615 40.67 -64.19 -43.92
N ASP A 616 41.06 -64.54 -45.14
CA ASP A 616 42.26 -65.35 -45.37
C ASP A 616 43.26 -64.53 -46.20
N PRO A 617 44.44 -64.18 -45.65
CA PRO A 617 45.54 -63.73 -46.50
C PRO A 617 46.06 -64.91 -47.32
N PRO A 618 46.68 -64.67 -48.50
CA PRO A 618 47.33 -65.71 -49.29
C PRO A 618 48.49 -66.41 -48.57
#